data_AF-A0A951F870-F1
#
_entry.id   AF-A0A951F870-F1
#
_cell.length_a   1.000
_cell.length_b   1.000
_cell.length_c   1.000
_cell.angle_alpha   90.00
_cell.angle_beta   90.00
_cell.angle_gamma   90.00
#
_symmetry.space_group_name_H-M   'P 1'
#
loop_
_entity.id
_entity.type
_entity.pdbx_description
1 polymer ?
#
loop_
_entity_poly.entity_id
_entity_poly.type
_entity_poly.pdbx_seq_one_letter_code
_entity_poly.pdbx_strand_id
1 'polypeptide(L)'
;MLKTAVTVLALVVALPFAVMAQRHPGYLHALSDLRYARALLEHGDWGRVGPDRERAIGEIDRAVEELRRAAMDDGRNPDAHPPVQDRWAPRDRLHRAEEALGRAREAITREEDNPAAREWRDRAFRHIDDARRAVRHAIEGWR
;
A
#
# COMPACT_ATOMS: atom_id res chain seq x y z
N MET A 1 38.88 -9.52 59.61
CA MET A 1 37.84 -8.49 59.80
C MET A 1 37.60 -7.85 58.44
N LEU A 2 36.70 -8.40 57.63
CA LEU A 2 35.27 -8.09 57.48
C LEU A 2 34.99 -6.87 56.56
N LYS A 3 34.63 -7.20 55.31
CA LYS A 3 33.64 -6.61 54.39
C LYS A 3 33.82 -5.17 53.86
N THR A 4 33.92 -5.06 52.53
CA THR A 4 33.09 -4.28 51.55
C THR A 4 33.93 -4.07 50.28
N ALA A 5 33.42 -3.96 49.06
CA ALA A 5 32.19 -4.34 48.40
C ALA A 5 32.59 -4.48 46.91
N VAL A 6 32.11 -5.51 46.25
CA VAL A 6 32.27 -5.69 44.81
C VAL A 6 31.37 -4.67 44.11
N THR A 7 31.94 -3.76 43.33
CA THR A 7 31.15 -2.93 42.40
C THR A 7 31.51 -3.31 40.98
N VAL A 8 30.71 -4.23 40.42
CA VAL A 8 30.60 -4.45 38.98
C VAL A 8 29.80 -3.27 38.42
N LEU A 9 30.36 -2.51 37.48
CA LEU A 9 29.56 -1.73 36.55
C LEU A 9 29.97 -2.09 35.12
N ALA A 10 29.33 -3.13 34.62
CA ALA A 10 29.27 -3.44 33.20
C ALA A 10 28.39 -2.37 32.54
N LEU A 11 28.99 -1.35 31.93
CA LEU A 11 28.27 -0.48 31.02
C LEU A 11 28.30 -1.13 29.63
N VAL A 12 27.47 -2.16 29.46
CA VAL A 12 27.09 -2.64 28.13
C VAL A 12 26.29 -1.51 27.49
N VAL A 13 26.95 -0.67 26.72
CA VAL A 13 26.30 0.25 25.78
C VAL A 13 25.78 -0.61 24.62
N ALA A 14 24.78 -1.44 24.91
CA ALA A 14 23.83 -1.88 23.92
C ALA A 14 22.97 -0.66 23.63
N LEU A 15 23.46 0.23 22.76
CA LEU A 15 22.54 1.09 22.02
C LEU A 15 21.53 0.11 21.41
N PRO A 16 20.24 0.17 21.76
CA PRO A 16 19.29 -0.55 20.96
C PRO A 16 19.45 0.08 19.58
N PHE A 17 19.88 -0.72 18.62
CA PHE A 17 19.47 -0.59 17.22
C PHE A 17 17.95 -0.76 17.18
N ALA A 18 17.21 0.08 17.91
CA ALA A 18 15.89 0.49 17.55
C ALA A 18 16.10 1.34 16.29
N VAL A 19 16.36 0.63 15.18
CA VAL A 19 15.88 1.02 13.88
C VAL A 19 14.39 1.20 14.10
N MET A 20 14.00 2.40 14.51
CA MET A 20 12.63 2.83 14.41
C MET A 20 12.40 2.85 12.90
N ALA A 21 11.93 1.72 12.37
CA ALA A 21 11.20 1.74 11.11
C ALA A 21 10.14 2.83 11.31
N GLN A 22 10.40 4.01 10.73
CA GLN A 22 9.45 5.11 10.72
C GLN A 22 8.24 4.57 9.99
N ARG A 23 7.29 4.04 10.75
CA ARG A 23 6.14 3.33 10.23
C ARG A 23 5.17 4.42 9.79
N HIS A 24 5.22 4.79 8.51
CA HIS A 24 4.36 5.82 7.94
C HIS A 24 2.92 5.32 7.85
N PRO A 25 2.01 5.75 8.75
CA PRO A 25 0.65 5.23 8.77
C PRO A 25 -0.09 5.49 7.44
N GLY A 26 0.21 6.59 6.74
CA GLY A 26 -0.33 6.87 5.42
C GLY A 26 0.04 5.80 4.38
N TYR A 27 1.29 5.34 4.37
CA TYR A 27 1.74 4.30 3.44
C TYR A 27 1.11 2.94 3.74
N LEU A 28 0.96 2.57 5.01
CA LEU A 28 0.25 1.34 5.38
C LEU A 28 -1.21 1.38 4.95
N HIS A 29 -1.88 2.52 5.15
CA HIS A 29 -3.26 2.69 4.71
C HIS A 29 -3.39 2.58 3.19
N ALA A 30 -2.51 3.26 2.45
CA ALA A 30 -2.46 3.19 0.99
C ALA A 30 -2.20 1.76 0.49
N LEU A 31 -1.27 1.03 1.10
CA LEU A 31 -1.00 -0.37 0.75
C LEU A 31 -2.23 -1.26 0.97
N SER A 32 -2.98 -1.05 2.06
CA SER A 32 -4.23 -1.77 2.34
C SER A 32 -5.30 -1.46 1.29
N ASP A 33 -5.49 -0.19 0.94
CA ASP A 33 -6.47 0.22 -0.08
C ASP A 33 -6.08 -0.28 -1.49
N LEU A 34 -4.80 -0.28 -1.84
CA LEU A 34 -4.32 -0.81 -3.13
C LEU A 34 -4.57 -2.31 -3.26
N ARG A 35 -4.27 -3.08 -2.21
CA ARG A 35 -4.56 -4.52 -2.18
C ARG A 35 -6.05 -4.79 -2.27
N TYR A 36 -6.86 -3.97 -1.60
CA TYR A 36 -8.31 -4.06 -1.70
C TYR A 36 -8.80 -3.78 -3.13
N ALA A 37 -8.30 -2.73 -3.78
CA ALA A 37 -8.61 -2.42 -5.18
C ALA A 37 -8.22 -3.57 -6.10
N ARG A 38 -7.03 -4.15 -5.92
CA ARG A 38 -6.57 -5.32 -6.67
C ARG A 38 -7.51 -6.51 -6.50
N ALA A 39 -7.86 -6.87 -5.27
CA ALA A 39 -8.73 -7.99 -4.96
C ALA A 39 -10.14 -7.83 -5.57
N LEU A 40 -10.68 -6.60 -5.59
CA LEU A 40 -11.93 -6.26 -6.29
C LEU A 40 -11.87 -6.53 -7.80
N LEU A 41 -10.71 -6.31 -8.41
CA LEU A 41 -10.48 -6.50 -9.84
C LEU A 41 -10.07 -7.94 -10.20
N GLU A 42 -9.52 -8.72 -9.26
CA GLU A 42 -9.01 -10.06 -9.56
C GLU A 42 -10.09 -11.04 -10.00
N HIS A 43 -11.25 -11.01 -9.37
CA HIS A 43 -12.29 -12.00 -9.58
C HIS A 43 -13.49 -11.41 -10.31
N GLY A 44 -13.97 -12.09 -11.34
CA GLY A 44 -15.15 -11.71 -12.11
C GLY A 44 -15.01 -12.00 -13.59
N ASP A 45 -16.14 -12.13 -14.27
CA ASP A 45 -16.18 -12.06 -15.72
C ASP A 45 -16.24 -10.59 -16.13
N TRP A 46 -15.18 -10.11 -16.79
CA TRP A 46 -15.00 -8.71 -17.16
C TRP A 46 -15.39 -8.41 -18.60
N GLY A 47 -15.72 -9.43 -19.40
CA GLY A 47 -16.06 -9.30 -20.81
C GLY A 47 -15.17 -8.30 -21.55
N ARG A 48 -15.81 -7.32 -22.20
CA ARG A 48 -15.14 -6.33 -23.06
C ARG A 48 -14.18 -5.37 -22.34
N VAL A 49 -14.29 -5.19 -21.02
CA VAL A 49 -13.42 -4.25 -20.27
C VAL A 49 -12.22 -4.95 -19.63
N GLY A 50 -12.06 -6.25 -19.84
CA GLY A 50 -10.93 -7.05 -19.36
C GLY A 50 -9.57 -6.38 -19.57
N PRO A 51 -9.25 -5.84 -20.76
CA PRO A 51 -7.97 -5.16 -21.01
C PRO A 51 -7.73 -3.91 -20.15
N ASP A 52 -8.76 -3.10 -19.91
CA ASP A 52 -8.66 -1.93 -19.02
C ASP A 52 -8.48 -2.36 -17.56
N ARG A 53 -9.17 -3.42 -17.15
CA ARG A 53 -9.02 -4.03 -15.82
C ARG A 53 -7.63 -4.63 -15.61
N GLU A 54 -7.06 -5.31 -16.60
CA GLU A 54 -5.68 -5.84 -16.53
C GLU A 54 -4.65 -4.72 -16.45
N ARG A 55 -4.84 -3.64 -17.23
CA ARG A 55 -4.01 -2.44 -17.13
C ARG A 55 -4.07 -1.85 -15.72
N ALA A 56 -5.27 -1.74 -15.15
CA ALA A 56 -5.45 -1.24 -13.79
C ALA A 56 -4.70 -2.11 -12.76
N ILE A 57 -4.82 -3.45 -12.82
CA ILE A 57 -4.11 -4.38 -11.93
C ILE A 57 -2.59 -4.18 -12.04
N GLY A 58 -2.06 -4.11 -13.26
CA GLY A 58 -0.62 -3.93 -13.48
C GLY A 58 -0.09 -2.62 -12.88
N GLU A 59 -0.85 -1.53 -12.98
CA GLU A 59 -0.49 -0.28 -12.32
C GLU A 59 -0.60 -0.35 -10.79
N ILE A 60 -1.60 -1.05 -10.26
CA ILE A 60 -1.73 -1.27 -8.81
C ILE A 60 -0.52 -2.04 -8.27
N ASP A 61 -0.09 -3.09 -8.96
CA ASP A 61 1.07 -3.90 -8.54
C ASP A 61 2.34 -3.04 -8.48
N ARG A 62 2.57 -2.18 -9.48
CA ARG A 62 3.71 -1.24 -9.48
C ARG A 62 3.59 -0.22 -8.36
N ALA A 63 2.41 0.33 -8.10
CA ALA A 63 2.19 1.25 -6.98
C ALA A 63 2.51 0.59 -5.63
N VAL A 64 2.10 -0.67 -5.43
CA VAL A 64 2.40 -1.45 -4.22
C VAL A 64 3.89 -1.66 -4.04
N GLU A 65 4.62 -1.98 -5.12
CA GLU A 65 6.07 -2.12 -5.05
C GLU A 65 6.77 -0.83 -4.63
N GLU A 66 6.39 0.30 -5.22
CA GLU A 66 6.98 1.59 -4.87
C GLU A 66 6.69 1.98 -3.43
N LEU A 67 5.45 1.79 -2.95
CA LEU A 67 5.11 2.11 -1.57
C LEU A 67 5.75 1.19 -0.54
N ARG A 68 5.99 -0.08 -0.87
CA ARG A 68 6.78 -0.98 -0.01
C ARG A 68 8.21 -0.48 0.18
N ARG A 69 8.85 -0.03 -0.91
CA ARG A 69 10.19 0.60 -0.86
C ARG A 69 10.15 1.88 -0.03
N ALA A 70 9.13 2.73 -0.25
CA ALA A 70 8.94 3.98 0.48
C ALA A 70 8.72 3.78 1.99
N ALA A 71 7.99 2.74 2.37
CA ALA A 71 7.68 2.42 3.76
C ALA A 71 8.81 1.69 4.50
N MET A 72 9.90 1.32 3.81
CA MET A 72 10.91 0.38 4.32
C MET A 72 10.25 -0.87 4.93
N ASP A 73 9.13 -1.31 4.32
CA ASP A 73 8.31 -2.38 4.85
C ASP A 73 8.68 -3.70 4.19
N ASP A 74 9.43 -4.53 4.92
CA ASP A 74 9.68 -5.94 4.59
C ASP A 74 8.41 -6.81 4.77
N GLY A 75 7.29 -6.18 5.17
CA GLY A 75 6.00 -6.74 5.57
C GLY A 75 5.41 -7.74 4.60
N ARG A 76 5.44 -9.00 5.05
CA ARG A 76 5.19 -10.24 4.30
C ARG A 76 3.70 -10.66 4.25
N ASN A 77 2.75 -9.75 4.40
CA ASN A 77 1.35 -10.07 4.17
C ASN A 77 0.82 -9.36 2.92
N PRO A 78 0.90 -10.00 1.73
CA PRO A 78 0.37 -9.45 0.49
C PRO A 78 -1.16 -9.31 0.52
N ASP A 79 -1.85 -9.97 1.46
CA ASP A 79 -3.32 -10.10 1.49
C ASP A 79 -3.98 -9.20 2.56
N ALA A 80 -3.23 -8.31 3.19
CA ALA A 80 -3.79 -7.38 4.18
C ALA A 80 -4.68 -6.33 3.48
N HIS A 81 -5.97 -6.63 3.37
CA HIS A 81 -7.03 -5.76 2.90
C HIS A 81 -8.39 -6.12 3.56
N PRO A 82 -9.39 -5.22 3.58
CA PRO A 82 -10.75 -5.58 3.94
C PRO A 82 -11.30 -6.70 3.06
N PRO A 83 -12.15 -7.61 3.56
CA PRO A 83 -12.68 -8.70 2.75
C PRO A 83 -13.49 -8.18 1.57
N VAL A 84 -13.29 -8.78 0.39
CA VAL A 84 -14.14 -8.54 -0.78
C VAL A 84 -15.45 -9.29 -0.58
N GLN A 85 -16.57 -8.64 -0.88
CA GLN A 85 -17.88 -9.30 -0.79
C GLN A 85 -18.19 -10.00 -2.12
N ASP A 86 -18.39 -11.31 -2.06
CA ASP A 86 -18.63 -12.15 -3.25
C ASP A 86 -19.87 -11.72 -4.06
N ARG A 87 -20.88 -11.14 -3.40
CA ARG A 87 -22.15 -10.72 -4.00
C ARG A 87 -22.07 -9.52 -4.94
N TRP A 88 -20.95 -8.80 -5.00
CA TRP A 88 -20.87 -7.61 -5.85
C TRP A 88 -20.75 -7.97 -7.33
N ALA A 89 -21.56 -7.33 -8.16
CA ALA A 89 -21.43 -7.41 -9.61
C ALA A 89 -20.09 -6.78 -10.06
N PRO A 90 -19.52 -7.20 -11.20
CA PRO A 90 -18.25 -6.65 -11.68
C PRO A 90 -18.23 -5.11 -11.77
N ARG A 91 -19.31 -4.48 -12.26
CA ARG A 91 -19.44 -3.02 -12.32
C ARG A 91 -19.35 -2.35 -10.94
N ASP A 92 -19.99 -2.95 -9.94
CA ASP A 92 -19.96 -2.47 -8.55
C ASP A 92 -18.56 -2.59 -7.93
N ARG A 93 -17.79 -3.59 -8.36
CA ARG A 93 -16.39 -3.78 -7.97
C ARG A 93 -15.48 -2.72 -8.62
N LEU A 94 -15.74 -2.32 -9.87
CA LEU A 94 -14.98 -1.22 -10.52
C LEU A 94 -15.14 0.11 -9.76
N HIS A 95 -16.37 0.48 -9.39
CA HIS A 95 -16.60 1.72 -8.63
C HIS A 95 -15.90 1.69 -7.27
N ARG A 96 -15.98 0.56 -6.55
CA ARG A 96 -15.27 0.38 -5.27
C ARG A 96 -13.76 0.40 -5.42
N ALA A 97 -13.23 -0.14 -6.52
CA ALA A 97 -11.81 -0.08 -6.82
C ALA A 97 -11.38 1.37 -7.07
N GLU A 98 -12.19 2.17 -7.78
CA GLU A 98 -11.91 3.59 -8.01
C GLU A 98 -11.89 4.39 -6.70
N GLU A 99 -12.85 4.13 -5.80
CA GLU A 99 -12.90 4.73 -4.47
C GLU A 99 -11.67 4.36 -3.62
N ALA A 100 -11.29 3.07 -3.61
CA ALA A 100 -10.12 2.60 -2.88
C ALA A 100 -8.82 3.23 -3.41
N LEU A 101 -8.67 3.33 -4.73
CA LEU A 101 -7.53 4.03 -5.34
C LEU A 101 -7.51 5.52 -4.98
N GLY A 102 -8.68 6.15 -4.87
CA GLY A 102 -8.81 7.52 -4.37
C GLY A 102 -8.28 7.68 -2.95
N ARG A 103 -8.70 6.81 -2.03
CA ARG A 103 -8.21 6.82 -0.64
C ARG A 103 -6.72 6.54 -0.54
N ALA A 104 -6.20 5.58 -1.31
CA ALA A 104 -4.77 5.31 -1.37
C ALA A 104 -3.97 6.54 -1.79
N ARG A 105 -4.44 7.24 -2.84
CA ARG A 105 -3.84 8.48 -3.32
C ARG A 105 -3.81 9.57 -2.24
N GLU A 106 -4.93 9.77 -1.54
CA GLU A 106 -5.02 10.76 -0.47
C GLU A 106 -4.11 10.43 0.72
N ALA A 107 -3.99 9.15 1.06
CA ALA A 107 -3.18 8.69 2.17
C ALA A 107 -1.68 8.98 1.94
N ILE A 108 -1.19 8.82 0.71
CA ILE A 108 0.22 9.09 0.38
C ILE A 108 0.53 10.59 0.25
N THR A 109 -0.47 11.43 -0.04
CA THR A 109 -0.31 12.91 -0.03
C THR A 109 0.02 13.45 1.36
N ARG A 110 -0.52 12.83 2.41
CA ARG A 110 -0.34 13.33 3.79
C ARG A 110 1.05 13.07 4.37
N GLU A 111 1.87 12.22 3.72
CA GLU A 111 3.21 11.83 4.16
C GLU A 111 4.30 12.59 3.37
N GLU A 112 4.07 13.86 3.04
CA GLU A 112 4.88 14.61 2.07
C GLU A 112 6.35 14.82 2.51
N ASP A 113 6.58 14.77 3.82
CA ASP A 113 7.79 15.29 4.47
C ASP A 113 8.96 14.32 4.57
N ASN A 114 8.84 13.08 4.06
CA ASN A 114 9.99 12.16 4.05
C ASN A 114 10.83 12.36 2.78
N PRO A 115 11.95 13.14 2.81
CA PRO A 115 12.78 13.39 1.64
C PRO A 115 13.40 12.12 1.06
N ALA A 116 13.71 11.13 1.90
CA ALA A 116 14.28 9.86 1.47
C ALA A 116 13.29 9.04 0.65
N ALA A 117 11.98 9.25 0.86
CA ALA A 117 10.92 8.47 0.20
C ALA A 117 10.20 9.19 -0.94
N ARG A 118 10.55 10.44 -1.25
CA ARG A 118 9.86 11.26 -2.27
C ARG A 118 9.81 10.58 -3.63
N GLU A 119 10.93 10.04 -4.10
CA GLU A 119 11.00 9.46 -5.45
C GLU A 119 10.08 8.23 -5.61
N TRP A 120 10.10 7.32 -4.62
CA TRP A 120 9.21 6.16 -4.59
C TRP A 120 7.75 6.59 -4.50
N ARG A 121 7.43 7.58 -3.66
CA ARG A 121 6.08 8.12 -3.53
C ARG A 121 5.59 8.76 -4.83
N ASP A 122 6.41 9.55 -5.51
CA ASP A 122 6.05 10.22 -6.76
C ASP A 122 5.85 9.21 -7.90
N ARG A 123 6.58 8.09 -7.91
CA ARG A 123 6.27 6.95 -8.78
C ARG A 123 4.95 6.28 -8.41
N ALA A 124 4.71 6.03 -7.13
CA ALA A 124 3.44 5.47 -6.66
C ALA A 124 2.25 6.35 -7.08
N PHE A 125 2.35 7.68 -6.96
CA PHE A 125 1.33 8.62 -7.42
C PHE A 125 0.96 8.40 -8.89
N ARG A 126 1.96 8.30 -9.76
CA ARG A 126 1.74 8.07 -11.19
C ARG A 126 1.01 6.75 -11.43
N HIS A 127 1.48 5.67 -10.83
CA HIS A 127 0.84 4.36 -10.96
C HIS A 127 -0.61 4.35 -10.42
N ILE A 128 -0.89 5.02 -9.31
CA ILE A 128 -2.25 5.15 -8.79
C ILE A 128 -3.14 5.93 -9.75
N ASP A 129 -2.66 7.06 -10.29
CA ASP A 129 -3.44 7.87 -11.23
C ASP A 129 -3.69 7.14 -12.56
N ASP A 130 -2.74 6.32 -13.00
CA ASP A 130 -2.84 5.50 -14.21
C ASP A 130 -3.83 4.34 -14.01
N ALA A 131 -3.78 3.68 -12.85
CA ALA A 131 -4.76 2.67 -12.44
C ALA A 131 -6.18 3.26 -12.41
N ARG A 132 -6.36 4.45 -11.82
CA ARG A 132 -7.65 5.14 -11.76
C ARG A 132 -8.17 5.48 -13.16
N ARG A 133 -7.32 5.95 -14.07
CA ARG A 133 -7.72 6.19 -15.47
C ARG A 133 -8.20 4.91 -16.13
N ALA A 134 -7.49 3.80 -15.94
CA ALA A 134 -7.88 2.51 -16.48
C ALA A 134 -9.22 2.01 -15.91
N VAL A 135 -9.42 2.10 -14.60
CA VAL A 135 -10.71 1.75 -13.96
C VAL A 135 -11.85 2.62 -14.49
N ARG A 136 -11.65 3.93 -14.66
CA ARG A 136 -12.68 4.82 -15.23
C ARG A 136 -13.04 4.45 -16.67
N HIS A 137 -12.05 4.13 -17.50
CA HIS A 137 -12.30 3.64 -18.85
C HIS A 137 -13.11 2.32 -18.83
N ALA A 138 -12.80 1.40 -17.90
CA ALA A 138 -13.58 0.19 -17.72
C ALA A 138 -15.03 0.48 -17.29
N ILE A 139 -15.26 1.44 -16.39
CA ILE A 139 -16.60 1.85 -15.95
C ILE A 139 -17.40 2.41 -17.15
N GLU A 140 -16.76 3.25 -17.97
CA GLU A 140 -17.38 3.83 -19.16
C GLU A 140 -17.66 2.79 -20.24
N GLY A 141 -16.74 1.83 -20.43
CA GLY A 141 -16.85 0.73 -21.37
C GLY A 141 -17.82 -0.38 -20.93
N TRP A 142 -18.32 -0.37 -19.69
CA TRP A 142 -19.31 -1.33 -19.20
C TRP A 142 -20.74 -1.03 -19.68
N ARG A 143 -20.95 0.09 -20.38
CA ARG A 143 -22.24 0.45 -20.98
C ARG A 143 -22.68 -0.54 -22.06
#